data_AF-A0A0K2T4J0-F1
#
_entry.id   AF-A0A0K2T4J0-F1
#
_cell.length_a   1.000
_cell.length_b   1.000
_cell.length_c   1.000
_cell.angle_alpha   90.00
_cell.angle_beta   90.00
_cell.angle_gamma   90.00
#
_symmetry.space_group_name_H-M   'P 1'
#
loop_
_entity.id
_entity.type
_entity.pdbx_description
1 polymer ?
#
loop_
_entity_poly.entity_id
_entity_poly.type
_entity_poly.pdbx_seq_one_letter_code
_entity_poly.pdbx_strand_id
1 'polypeptide(L)'
;MIYVQIYCRRTCNICEDLIGPPGPATRPPPPPECKDHDNHCNVYNCPRNDIYNNCQKTCGICGCVDTRDDCETNMVHCPNPDWNSQCKRTCQICKCQDEARDCASRTGYCHDSKTKTECALTCNMCKPACKDNFVSSLCREFKKYYGCSQYFMSTYCKQTCQLCRPKCEDILSQQLCQRYKSNGECSKSYTKIYCRNTCNCCDDGGSGGIGEICRDKCSYSKCKYEHECGNCWKPEVQSNCKKTCGLCKCRDIWNSWKCSNYKNHGYCNQNDQVKYWCRSTCKCCGN
;
A
#
# COMPACT_ATOMS: atom_id res chain seq x y z
N MET A 1 -5.26 -36.79 -15.44
CA MET A 1 -4.09 -36.28 -16.19
C MET A 1 -4.52 -35.52 -17.45
N ILE A 2 -5.44 -34.53 -17.33
CA ILE A 2 -6.02 -33.81 -18.49
C ILE A 2 -5.51 -32.35 -18.57
N TYR A 3 -4.92 -31.81 -17.49
CA TYR A 3 -4.53 -30.40 -17.40
C TYR A 3 -3.20 -30.01 -18.07
N VAL A 4 -2.36 -30.97 -18.45
CA VAL A 4 -1.03 -30.69 -19.02
C VAL A 4 -1.08 -30.42 -20.54
N GLN A 5 -2.16 -30.81 -21.23
CA GLN A 5 -2.26 -30.69 -22.69
C GLN A 5 -2.60 -29.29 -23.20
N ILE A 6 -3.09 -28.37 -22.35
CA ILE A 6 -3.51 -27.03 -22.79
C ILE A 6 -2.31 -26.08 -22.95
N TYR A 7 -1.25 -26.25 -22.14
CA TYR A 7 -0.16 -25.26 -22.06
C TYR A 7 1.14 -25.65 -22.77
N CYS A 8 1.33 -26.92 -23.16
CA CYS A 8 2.59 -27.40 -23.75
C CYS A 8 2.39 -28.18 -25.06
N ARG A 9 1.78 -27.55 -26.09
CA ARG A 9 1.57 -28.20 -27.40
C ARG A 9 2.87 -28.58 -28.13
N ARG A 10 3.95 -27.81 -27.94
CA ARG A 10 5.26 -28.07 -28.57
C ARG A 10 6.01 -29.28 -28.00
N THR A 11 5.84 -29.58 -26.72
CA THR A 11 6.56 -30.68 -26.06
C THR A 11 5.91 -32.04 -26.34
N CYS A 12 4.65 -32.05 -26.79
CA CYS A 12 3.89 -33.26 -27.05
C CYS A 12 3.84 -33.69 -28.53
N ASN A 13 4.58 -33.01 -29.43
CA ASN A 13 4.64 -33.35 -30.87
C ASN A 13 3.27 -33.40 -31.60
N ILE A 14 2.28 -32.61 -31.14
CA ILE A 14 0.90 -32.59 -31.69
C ILE A 14 0.68 -31.38 -32.62
N CYS A 15 1.62 -31.12 -33.52
CA CYS A 15 1.46 -30.10 -34.55
C CYS A 15 1.23 -30.79 -35.90
N GLU A 16 -0.01 -31.17 -36.17
CA GLU A 16 -0.47 -31.33 -37.55
C GLU A 16 -0.99 -29.97 -38.05
N ASP A 17 -0.53 -29.62 -39.25
CA ASP A 17 -0.78 -28.35 -39.92
C ASP A 17 -2.27 -28.14 -40.23
N LEU A 18 -2.94 -27.30 -39.43
CA LEU A 18 -4.25 -26.77 -39.79
C LEU A 18 -4.08 -25.63 -40.79
N ILE A 19 -3.91 -25.98 -42.05
CA ILE A 19 -4.10 -25.08 -43.20
C ILE A 19 -5.61 -24.91 -43.40
N GLY A 20 -6.23 -24.12 -42.53
CA GLY A 20 -7.60 -23.64 -42.69
C GLY A 20 -7.63 -22.12 -42.56
N PRO A 21 -8.38 -21.40 -43.39
CA PRO A 21 -8.54 -19.96 -43.23
C PRO A 21 -9.09 -19.66 -41.83
N PRO A 22 -8.61 -18.60 -41.14
CA PRO A 22 -9.07 -18.26 -39.81
C PRO A 22 -10.58 -18.04 -39.85
N GLY A 23 -11.32 -18.86 -39.10
CA GLY A 23 -12.74 -18.66 -38.91
C GLY A 23 -13.01 -17.23 -38.41
N PRO A 24 -14.17 -16.63 -38.76
CA PRO A 24 -14.52 -15.29 -38.32
C PRO A 24 -14.37 -15.20 -36.80
N ALA A 25 -13.58 -14.22 -36.34
CA ALA A 25 -13.34 -13.99 -34.92
C ALA A 25 -14.68 -13.81 -34.21
N THR A 26 -15.11 -14.83 -33.47
CA THR A 26 -16.27 -14.72 -32.61
C THR A 26 -15.97 -13.64 -31.58
N ARG A 27 -16.86 -12.64 -31.51
CA ARG A 27 -16.74 -11.50 -30.60
C ARG A 27 -16.48 -12.06 -29.19
N PRO A 28 -15.45 -11.59 -28.47
CA PRO A 28 -15.21 -12.03 -27.11
C PRO A 28 -16.50 -11.89 -26.31
N PRO A 29 -16.86 -12.88 -25.46
CA PRO A 29 -18.05 -12.77 -24.63
C PRO A 29 -17.99 -11.45 -23.86
N PRO A 30 -19.13 -10.72 -23.77
CA PRO A 30 -19.17 -9.46 -23.05
C PRO A 30 -18.61 -9.68 -21.64
N PRO A 31 -17.85 -8.70 -21.10
CA PRO A 31 -17.32 -8.82 -19.75
C PRO A 31 -18.46 -9.18 -18.79
N PRO A 32 -18.25 -10.14 -17.86
CA PRO A 32 -19.29 -10.53 -16.93
C PRO A 32 -19.82 -9.30 -16.20
N GLU A 33 -21.14 -9.15 -16.19
CA GLU A 33 -21.85 -8.06 -15.53
C GLU A 33 -21.42 -8.00 -14.06
N CYS A 34 -20.94 -6.84 -13.61
CA CYS A 34 -20.47 -6.70 -12.24
C CYS A 34 -21.65 -6.71 -11.25
N LYS A 35 -21.90 -7.87 -10.64
CA LYS A 35 -22.93 -8.05 -9.63
C LYS A 35 -22.49 -9.04 -8.57
N ASP A 36 -23.18 -8.94 -7.43
CA ASP A 36 -23.14 -10.00 -6.43
C ASP A 36 -24.15 -11.08 -6.84
N HIS A 37 -23.69 -12.32 -6.84
CA HIS A 37 -24.45 -13.52 -7.19
C HIS A 37 -24.98 -14.25 -5.95
N ASP A 38 -24.61 -13.79 -4.75
CA ASP A 38 -25.09 -14.28 -3.46
C ASP A 38 -25.75 -13.13 -2.68
N ASN A 39 -26.74 -13.47 -1.86
CA ASN A 39 -27.48 -12.52 -1.04
C ASN A 39 -26.79 -12.28 0.32
N HIS A 40 -25.84 -13.13 0.70
CA HIS A 40 -25.10 -13.09 1.97
C HIS A 40 -23.71 -12.48 1.82
N CYS A 41 -23.54 -11.57 0.86
CA CYS A 41 -22.29 -10.90 0.62
C CYS A 41 -21.92 -9.98 1.79
N ASN A 42 -20.75 -10.23 2.38
CA ASN A 42 -20.23 -9.47 3.48
C ASN A 42 -18.75 -9.15 3.23
N VAL A 43 -18.39 -7.87 3.29
CA VAL A 43 -17.03 -7.40 3.05
C VAL A 43 -15.98 -8.08 3.95
N TYR A 44 -16.36 -8.46 5.18
CA TYR A 44 -15.47 -9.12 6.14
C TYR A 44 -15.05 -10.54 5.71
N ASN A 45 -15.78 -11.13 4.77
CA ASN A 45 -15.56 -12.50 4.29
C ASN A 45 -14.92 -12.55 2.90
N CYS A 46 -14.64 -11.41 2.29
CA CYS A 46 -14.05 -11.32 0.94
C CYS A 46 -12.73 -12.08 0.72
N PRO A 47 -11.87 -12.30 1.73
CA PRO A 47 -10.70 -13.15 1.54
C PRO A 47 -11.00 -14.63 1.28
N ARG A 48 -12.23 -15.11 1.54
CA ARG A 48 -12.63 -16.48 1.22
C ARG A 48 -12.93 -16.61 -0.28
N ASN A 49 -12.44 -17.67 -0.92
CA ASN A 49 -12.55 -17.84 -2.38
C ASN A 49 -14.00 -17.93 -2.90
N ASP A 50 -14.91 -18.56 -2.14
CA ASP A 50 -16.32 -18.66 -2.48
C ASP A 50 -16.99 -17.27 -2.47
N ILE A 51 -16.74 -16.47 -1.43
CA ILE A 51 -17.26 -15.11 -1.32
C ILE A 51 -16.60 -14.19 -2.35
N TYR A 52 -15.28 -14.27 -2.51
CA TYR A 52 -14.54 -13.51 -3.52
C TYR A 52 -15.14 -13.68 -4.93
N ASN A 53 -15.47 -14.92 -5.33
CA ASN A 53 -15.98 -15.18 -6.68
C ASN A 53 -17.46 -14.79 -6.85
N ASN A 54 -18.27 -14.96 -5.81
CA ASN A 54 -19.71 -14.72 -5.87
C ASN A 54 -20.12 -13.29 -5.49
N CYS A 55 -19.30 -12.57 -4.72
CA CYS A 55 -19.59 -11.26 -4.16
C CYS A 55 -18.66 -10.18 -4.74
N GLN A 56 -18.52 -10.15 -6.06
CA GLN A 56 -17.51 -9.32 -6.72
C GLN A 56 -17.70 -7.82 -6.48
N LYS A 57 -18.94 -7.36 -6.39
CA LYS A 57 -19.27 -5.96 -6.15
C LYS A 57 -19.05 -5.60 -4.67
N THR A 58 -19.54 -6.42 -3.75
CA THR A 58 -19.30 -6.24 -2.30
C THR A 58 -17.80 -6.25 -1.96
N CYS A 59 -17.04 -7.13 -2.60
CA CYS A 59 -15.59 -7.23 -2.42
C CYS A 59 -14.79 -6.20 -3.23
N GLY A 60 -15.45 -5.27 -3.94
CA GLY A 60 -14.79 -4.22 -4.71
C GLY A 60 -13.83 -4.75 -5.79
N ILE A 61 -14.10 -5.95 -6.30
CA ILE A 61 -13.33 -6.59 -7.37
C ILE A 61 -13.67 -5.96 -8.71
N CYS A 62 -14.95 -5.71 -8.92
CA CYS A 62 -15.52 -5.02 -10.06
C CYS A 62 -16.42 -3.89 -9.60
N GLY A 63 -16.92 -3.07 -10.53
CA GLY A 63 -17.92 -2.05 -10.21
C GLY A 63 -17.32 -0.99 -9.29
N CYS A 64 -16.03 -0.74 -9.45
CA CYS A 64 -15.40 0.42 -8.86
C CYS A 64 -15.86 1.67 -9.61
N VAL A 65 -17.06 2.09 -9.26
CA VAL A 65 -17.67 3.31 -9.75
C VAL A 65 -17.88 4.24 -8.58
N ASP A 66 -17.87 5.53 -8.89
CA ASP A 66 -18.33 6.52 -7.95
C ASP A 66 -19.86 6.40 -7.88
N THR A 67 -20.41 6.38 -6.67
CA THR A 67 -21.85 6.37 -6.43
C THR A 67 -22.42 7.78 -6.30
N ARG A 68 -21.57 8.81 -6.38
CA ARG A 68 -21.94 10.22 -6.41
C ARG A 68 -21.46 10.85 -7.70
N ASP A 69 -22.21 11.84 -8.16
CA ASP A 69 -21.91 12.54 -9.40
C ASP A 69 -20.94 13.72 -9.21
N ASP A 70 -20.69 14.13 -7.96
CA ASP A 70 -19.87 15.30 -7.61
C ASP A 70 -18.45 14.95 -7.14
N CYS A 71 -18.01 13.70 -7.34
CA CYS A 71 -16.71 13.22 -6.88
C CYS A 71 -15.54 14.00 -7.51
N GLU A 72 -15.58 14.23 -8.82
CA GLU A 72 -14.48 14.88 -9.57
C GLU A 72 -14.22 16.32 -9.11
N THR A 73 -15.28 17.08 -8.79
CA THR A 73 -15.15 18.47 -8.32
C THR A 73 -14.73 18.56 -6.85
N ASN A 74 -14.93 17.49 -6.08
CA ASN A 74 -14.78 17.44 -4.64
C ASN A 74 -13.72 16.45 -4.16
N MET A 75 -12.68 16.21 -4.97
CA MET A 75 -11.55 15.34 -4.60
C MET A 75 -10.89 15.72 -3.27
N VAL A 76 -10.99 16.99 -2.83
CA VAL A 76 -10.48 17.43 -1.53
C VAL A 76 -11.06 16.65 -0.34
N HIS A 77 -12.21 15.99 -0.51
CA HIS A 77 -12.86 15.20 0.53
C HIS A 77 -12.42 13.74 0.56
N CYS A 78 -11.61 13.23 -0.38
CA CYS A 78 -11.11 11.86 -0.37
C CYS A 78 -10.39 11.39 0.93
N PRO A 79 -9.76 12.26 1.72
CA PRO A 79 -9.26 11.85 3.03
C PRO A 79 -10.35 11.46 4.04
N ASN A 80 -11.61 11.84 3.82
CA ASN A 80 -12.77 11.41 4.60
C ASN A 80 -13.19 9.97 4.17
N PRO A 81 -13.25 9.00 5.09
CA PRO A 81 -13.70 7.64 4.81
C PRO A 81 -15.10 7.54 4.19
N ASP A 82 -16.06 8.34 4.65
CA ASP A 82 -17.42 8.29 4.13
C ASP A 82 -17.47 8.76 2.67
N TRP A 83 -16.66 9.78 2.37
CA TRP A 83 -16.52 10.30 1.01
C TRP A 83 -15.81 9.30 0.09
N ASN A 84 -14.67 8.76 0.51
CA ASN A 84 -13.92 7.84 -0.35
C ASN A 84 -14.61 6.49 -0.55
N SER A 85 -15.53 6.10 0.35
CA SER A 85 -16.37 4.92 0.16
C SER A 85 -17.43 5.12 -0.93
N GLN A 86 -17.84 6.37 -1.19
CA GLN A 86 -18.79 6.74 -2.24
C GLN A 86 -18.06 7.15 -3.54
N CYS A 87 -16.88 7.74 -3.43
CA CYS A 87 -16.06 8.20 -4.55
C CYS A 87 -14.84 7.29 -4.75
N LYS A 88 -15.04 5.96 -4.76
CA LYS A 88 -13.95 4.98 -4.74
C LYS A 88 -13.01 5.11 -5.93
N ARG A 89 -13.56 5.41 -7.11
CA ARG A 89 -12.78 5.52 -8.35
C ARG A 89 -12.05 6.85 -8.42
N THR A 90 -12.76 7.95 -8.19
CA THR A 90 -12.15 9.29 -8.16
C THR A 90 -11.05 9.37 -7.09
N CYS A 91 -11.28 8.81 -5.90
CA CYS A 91 -10.28 8.77 -4.84
C CYS A 91 -9.21 7.69 -5.05
N GLN A 92 -9.21 7.00 -6.20
CA GLN A 92 -8.27 5.94 -6.58
C GLN A 92 -8.13 4.82 -5.53
N ILE A 93 -9.18 4.54 -4.76
CA ILE A 93 -9.21 3.48 -3.73
C ILE A 93 -9.07 2.11 -4.39
N CYS A 94 -9.67 1.94 -5.56
CA CYS A 94 -9.68 0.69 -6.26
C CYS A 94 -8.34 0.30 -6.87
N LYS A 95 -8.31 -0.92 -7.40
CA LYS A 95 -7.19 -1.39 -8.22
C LYS A 95 -7.16 -0.55 -9.49
N CYS A 96 -6.02 0.09 -9.76
CA CYS A 96 -5.82 0.77 -11.02
C CYS A 96 -5.58 -0.27 -12.12
N GLN A 97 -6.55 -0.41 -13.01
CA GLN A 97 -6.54 -1.31 -14.17
C GLN A 97 -7.54 -0.81 -15.22
N ASP A 98 -7.41 -1.30 -16.44
CA ASP A 98 -8.45 -1.15 -17.45
C ASP A 98 -9.50 -2.26 -17.28
N GLU A 99 -10.77 -1.91 -17.43
CA GLU A 99 -11.90 -2.84 -17.39
C GLU A 99 -12.24 -3.36 -18.80
N ALA A 100 -12.10 -2.52 -19.83
CA ALA A 100 -12.30 -2.94 -21.21
C ALA A 100 -11.04 -3.53 -21.85
N ARG A 101 -11.24 -4.50 -22.75
CA ARG A 101 -10.14 -5.20 -23.43
C ARG A 101 -9.56 -4.41 -24.61
N ASP A 102 -10.31 -3.47 -25.16
CA ASP A 102 -9.96 -2.64 -26.31
C ASP A 102 -9.34 -1.29 -25.91
N CYS A 103 -8.91 -1.12 -24.66
CA CYS A 103 -8.36 0.16 -24.21
C CYS A 103 -7.12 0.63 -24.99
N ALA A 104 -6.29 -0.31 -25.46
CA ALA A 104 -5.12 0.01 -26.28
C ALA A 104 -5.45 0.74 -27.59
N SER A 105 -6.62 0.46 -28.20
CA SER A 105 -7.08 1.17 -29.41
C SER A 105 -7.88 2.44 -29.10
N ARG A 106 -8.20 2.69 -27.82
CA ARG A 106 -9.03 3.81 -27.37
C ARG A 106 -8.26 5.01 -26.81
N THR A 107 -6.93 5.01 -26.90
CA THR A 107 -6.06 6.07 -26.34
C THR A 107 -6.43 7.48 -26.80
N GLY A 108 -6.88 7.66 -28.06
CA GLY A 108 -7.35 8.95 -28.58
C GLY A 108 -8.72 9.41 -28.04
N TYR A 109 -9.47 8.53 -27.39
CA TYR A 109 -10.81 8.80 -26.86
C TYR A 109 -10.81 9.05 -25.35
N CYS A 110 -9.65 9.26 -24.74
CA CYS A 110 -9.54 9.54 -23.30
C CYS A 110 -10.16 10.89 -22.86
N HIS A 111 -10.75 11.66 -23.77
CA HIS A 111 -11.61 12.80 -23.44
C HIS A 111 -13.04 12.37 -23.10
N ASP A 112 -13.50 11.24 -23.64
CA ASP A 112 -14.84 10.69 -23.42
C ASP A 112 -14.97 10.05 -22.03
N SER A 113 -16.08 10.33 -21.34
CA SER A 113 -16.32 9.90 -19.96
C SER A 113 -16.39 8.38 -19.83
N LYS A 114 -17.01 7.70 -20.80
CA LYS A 114 -17.08 6.24 -20.82
C LYS A 114 -15.70 5.62 -20.99
N THR A 115 -14.90 6.15 -21.92
CA THR A 115 -13.53 5.68 -22.14
C THR A 115 -12.64 5.92 -20.93
N LYS A 116 -12.70 7.10 -20.28
CA LYS A 116 -12.01 7.35 -19.01
C LYS A 116 -12.38 6.35 -17.90
N THR A 117 -13.60 5.81 -17.98
CA THR A 117 -14.15 4.83 -17.04
C THR A 117 -13.65 3.44 -17.30
N GLU A 118 -13.86 2.95 -18.50
CA GLU A 118 -13.49 1.59 -18.87
C GLU A 118 -11.97 1.44 -19.03
N CYS A 119 -11.25 2.52 -19.30
CA CYS A 119 -9.82 2.54 -19.63
C CYS A 119 -9.01 3.45 -18.69
N ALA A 120 -9.29 3.38 -17.38
CA ALA A 120 -8.70 4.28 -16.39
C ALA A 120 -7.16 4.25 -16.35
N LEU A 121 -6.53 3.08 -16.55
CA LEU A 121 -5.07 2.97 -16.58
C LEU A 121 -4.53 3.54 -17.90
N THR A 122 -5.10 3.12 -19.04
CA THR A 122 -4.68 3.60 -20.36
C THR A 122 -4.85 5.12 -20.51
N CYS A 123 -5.90 5.68 -19.94
CA CYS A 123 -6.17 7.12 -19.95
C CYS A 123 -5.46 7.90 -18.84
N ASN A 124 -4.56 7.27 -18.08
CA ASN A 124 -3.84 7.87 -16.95
C ASN A 124 -4.76 8.52 -15.89
N MET A 125 -5.98 8.00 -15.74
CA MET A 125 -6.93 8.43 -14.71
C MET A 125 -6.55 7.90 -13.32
N CYS A 126 -5.73 6.86 -13.28
CA CYS A 126 -5.16 6.31 -12.06
C CYS A 126 -3.70 5.88 -12.26
N LYS A 127 -2.98 5.69 -11.16
CA LYS A 127 -1.59 5.19 -11.17
C LYS A 127 -1.46 3.86 -10.42
N PRO A 128 -0.85 2.82 -11.01
CA PRO A 128 -0.51 1.61 -10.26
C PRO A 128 0.46 1.94 -9.13
N ALA A 129 0.07 1.60 -7.91
CA ALA A 129 0.88 1.87 -6.73
C ALA A 129 0.85 0.70 -5.73
N CYS A 130 1.86 0.65 -4.87
CA CYS A 130 1.86 -0.26 -3.72
C CYS A 130 1.05 0.36 -2.58
N LYS A 131 -0.24 0.03 -2.56
CA LYS A 131 -1.20 0.41 -1.54
C LYS A 131 -2.17 -0.74 -1.29
N ASP A 132 -2.85 -0.67 -0.16
CA ASP A 132 -4.06 -1.47 0.06
C ASP A 132 -5.25 -0.81 -0.63
N ASN A 133 -6.19 -1.64 -1.10
CA ASN A 133 -7.45 -1.20 -1.72
C ASN A 133 -8.60 -1.14 -0.71
N PHE A 134 -8.35 -1.55 0.53
CA PHE A 134 -9.24 -1.39 1.66
C PHE A 134 -8.59 -0.51 2.72
N VAL A 135 -9.42 0.02 3.62
CA VAL A 135 -8.92 0.72 4.81
C VAL A 135 -7.97 -0.18 5.61
N SER A 136 -6.91 0.41 6.16
CA SER A 136 -5.83 -0.38 6.79
C SER A 136 -6.30 -1.23 7.98
N SER A 137 -7.36 -0.83 8.69
CA SER A 137 -7.98 -1.64 9.75
C SER A 137 -8.50 -2.97 9.19
N LEU A 138 -9.23 -2.91 8.08
CA LEU A 138 -9.85 -4.06 7.45
C LEU A 138 -8.80 -5.01 6.86
N CYS A 139 -7.77 -4.50 6.18
CA CYS A 139 -6.67 -5.35 5.71
C CYS A 139 -5.89 -6.02 6.86
N ARG A 140 -5.72 -5.34 8.00
CA ARG A 140 -5.09 -5.95 9.20
C ARG A 140 -5.96 -7.06 9.78
N GLU A 141 -7.26 -6.84 9.81
CA GLU A 141 -8.23 -7.85 10.23
C GLU A 141 -8.19 -9.07 9.31
N PHE A 142 -8.25 -8.85 8.00
CA PHE A 142 -8.13 -9.93 7.03
C PHE A 142 -6.82 -10.70 7.19
N LYS A 143 -5.70 -10.01 7.38
CA LYS A 143 -4.40 -10.66 7.63
C LYS A 143 -4.42 -11.53 8.89
N LYS A 144 -5.09 -11.09 9.95
CA LYS A 144 -5.22 -11.84 11.21
C LYS A 144 -5.99 -13.15 11.02
N TYR A 145 -7.09 -13.13 10.26
CA TYR A 145 -7.98 -14.29 10.11
C TYR A 145 -7.60 -15.21 8.93
N TYR A 146 -7.10 -14.64 7.84
CA TYR A 146 -6.89 -15.36 6.57
C TYR A 146 -5.42 -15.41 6.11
N GLY A 147 -4.52 -14.69 6.81
CA GLY A 147 -3.12 -14.61 6.43
C GLY A 147 -2.88 -13.77 5.17
N CYS A 148 -1.78 -14.03 4.47
CA CYS A 148 -1.36 -13.29 3.27
C CYS A 148 -1.12 -14.16 2.03
N SER A 149 -1.29 -15.49 2.15
CA SER A 149 -1.04 -16.44 1.07
C SER A 149 -2.15 -16.45 0.01
N GLN A 150 -3.36 -16.00 0.38
CA GLN A 150 -4.51 -15.99 -0.52
C GLN A 150 -4.38 -14.91 -1.61
N TYR A 151 -4.90 -15.20 -2.81
CA TYR A 151 -4.87 -14.28 -3.95
C TYR A 151 -5.53 -12.92 -3.64
N PHE A 152 -6.65 -12.95 -2.91
CA PHE A 152 -7.32 -11.73 -2.48
C PHE A 152 -6.39 -10.83 -1.65
N MET A 153 -5.70 -11.42 -0.67
CA MET A 153 -4.79 -10.69 0.21
C MET A 153 -3.57 -10.16 -0.55
N SER A 154 -3.04 -10.95 -1.47
CA SER A 154 -1.90 -10.54 -2.29
C SER A 154 -2.23 -9.47 -3.32
N THR A 155 -3.50 -9.31 -3.67
CA THR A 155 -3.95 -8.32 -4.66
C THR A 155 -4.45 -7.03 -4.00
N TYR A 156 -5.32 -7.14 -2.98
CA TYR A 156 -6.07 -6.02 -2.42
C TYR A 156 -5.50 -5.51 -1.09
N CYS A 157 -4.67 -6.31 -0.40
CA CYS A 157 -4.02 -5.93 0.87
C CYS A 157 -2.49 -6.10 0.80
N LYS A 158 -1.92 -5.91 -0.40
CA LYS A 158 -0.51 -6.13 -0.70
C LYS A 158 0.46 -5.30 0.14
N GLN A 159 0.08 -4.10 0.57
CA GLN A 159 0.92 -3.27 1.44
C GLN A 159 0.91 -3.82 2.87
N THR A 160 -0.26 -4.15 3.42
CA THR A 160 -0.40 -4.80 4.73
C THR A 160 0.31 -6.16 4.79
N CYS A 161 0.27 -6.90 3.69
CA CYS A 161 0.97 -8.17 3.52
C CYS A 161 2.44 -8.04 3.15
N GLN A 162 2.95 -6.81 2.96
CA GLN A 162 4.35 -6.55 2.61
C GLN A 162 4.79 -7.24 1.30
N LEU A 163 3.86 -7.48 0.39
CA LEU A 163 4.09 -8.12 -0.91
C LEU A 163 4.53 -7.11 -1.98
N CYS A 164 4.49 -5.82 -1.66
CA CYS A 164 5.07 -4.76 -2.46
C CYS A 164 5.75 -3.72 -1.56
N ARG A 165 6.59 -2.88 -2.17
CA ARG A 165 7.22 -1.74 -1.49
C ARG A 165 6.64 -0.43 -2.03
N PRO A 166 6.10 0.45 -1.17
CA PRO A 166 5.68 1.78 -1.59
C PRO A 166 6.89 2.61 -2.00
N LYS A 167 6.84 3.17 -3.20
CA LYS A 167 7.82 4.15 -3.66
C LYS A 167 7.58 5.48 -2.94
N CYS A 168 8.64 6.28 -2.81
CA CYS A 168 8.54 7.67 -2.39
C CYS A 168 8.08 8.52 -3.57
N GLU A 169 6.79 8.47 -3.85
CA GLU A 169 6.18 9.27 -4.90
C GLU A 169 4.72 9.57 -4.54
N ASP A 170 4.18 10.62 -5.17
CA ASP A 170 2.75 10.88 -5.09
C ASP A 170 2.02 9.99 -6.11
N ILE A 171 0.89 9.43 -5.67
CA ILE A 171 -0.04 8.65 -6.49
C ILE A 171 -1.01 9.60 -7.17
N LEU A 172 -1.49 10.61 -6.43
CA LEU A 172 -2.35 11.66 -6.94
C LEU A 172 -1.54 12.76 -7.64
N SER A 173 -2.26 13.65 -8.33
CA SER A 173 -1.64 14.79 -8.98
C SER A 173 -0.94 15.71 -7.97
N GLN A 174 0.16 16.33 -8.41
CA GLN A 174 0.92 17.26 -7.58
C GLN A 174 0.03 18.39 -7.04
N GLN A 175 -0.87 18.94 -7.87
CA GLN A 175 -1.79 20.01 -7.47
C GLN A 175 -2.69 19.59 -6.30
N LEU A 176 -3.28 18.39 -6.38
CA LEU A 176 -4.16 17.88 -5.33
C LEU A 176 -3.38 17.59 -4.04
N CYS A 177 -2.17 17.01 -4.16
CA CYS A 177 -1.31 16.77 -3.01
C CYS A 177 -0.85 18.06 -2.32
N GLN A 178 -0.52 19.12 -3.08
CA GLN A 178 -0.20 20.42 -2.49
C GLN A 178 -1.40 21.01 -1.76
N ARG A 179 -2.62 20.86 -2.31
CA ARG A 179 -3.86 21.30 -1.66
C ARG A 179 -4.11 20.57 -0.34
N TYR A 180 -3.89 19.26 -0.29
CA TYR A 180 -3.98 18.53 0.98
C TYR A 180 -2.94 19.01 1.99
N LYS A 181 -1.70 19.24 1.54
CA LYS A 181 -0.64 19.76 2.40
C LYS A 181 -0.98 21.14 2.98
N SER A 182 -1.46 22.07 2.15
CA SER A 182 -1.86 23.41 2.60
C SER A 182 -3.03 23.37 3.59
N ASN A 183 -3.92 22.39 3.43
CA ASN A 183 -5.07 22.19 4.32
C ASN A 183 -4.72 21.42 5.61
N GLY A 184 -3.45 21.07 5.83
CA GLY A 184 -3.03 20.31 7.02
C GLY A 184 -3.39 18.82 7.00
N GLU A 185 -3.74 18.27 5.84
CA GLU A 185 -4.30 16.92 5.70
C GLU A 185 -3.24 15.81 5.63
N CYS A 186 -1.95 16.15 5.68
CA CYS A 186 -0.85 15.17 5.65
C CYS A 186 -0.83 14.21 6.84
N SER A 187 -1.59 14.49 7.91
CA SER A 187 -1.71 13.58 9.05
C SER A 187 -2.67 12.41 8.79
N LYS A 188 -3.61 12.56 7.84
CA LYS A 188 -4.63 11.55 7.50
C LYS A 188 -4.02 10.36 6.77
N SER A 189 -4.55 9.17 7.04
CA SER A 189 -4.05 7.90 6.47
C SER A 189 -4.06 7.89 4.95
N TYR A 190 -5.13 8.41 4.34
CA TYR A 190 -5.24 8.57 2.90
C TYR A 190 -4.08 9.42 2.34
N THR A 191 -3.93 10.65 2.81
CA THR A 191 -2.91 11.58 2.30
C THR A 191 -1.48 11.04 2.47
N LYS A 192 -1.19 10.34 3.57
CA LYS A 192 0.13 9.70 3.80
C LYS A 192 0.49 8.65 2.74
N ILE A 193 -0.51 7.97 2.19
CA ILE A 193 -0.32 6.94 1.16
C ILE A 193 -0.27 7.58 -0.22
N TYR A 194 -1.23 8.46 -0.52
CA TYR A 194 -1.45 8.98 -1.87
C TYR A 194 -0.62 10.23 -2.22
N CYS A 195 -0.12 10.95 -1.21
CA CYS A 195 0.69 12.17 -1.36
C CYS A 195 1.99 12.06 -0.55
N ARG A 196 2.61 10.89 -0.60
CA ARG A 196 3.71 10.49 0.26
C ARG A 196 4.94 11.39 0.11
N ASN A 197 5.26 11.79 -1.12
CA ASN A 197 6.40 12.67 -1.37
C ASN A 197 6.08 14.10 -0.93
N THR A 198 4.94 14.65 -1.36
CA THR A 198 4.54 16.02 -1.01
C THR A 198 4.42 16.23 0.51
N CYS A 199 3.89 15.24 1.22
CA CYS A 199 3.76 15.25 2.68
C CYS A 199 5.01 14.77 3.45
N ASN A 200 6.13 14.51 2.76
CA ASN A 200 7.37 13.99 3.35
C ASN A 200 7.17 12.73 4.23
N CYS A 201 6.30 11.83 3.79
CA CYS A 201 5.99 10.56 4.45
C CYS A 201 6.79 9.38 3.85
N CYS A 202 7.83 9.69 3.08
CA CYS A 202 8.67 8.69 2.42
C CYS A 202 9.50 7.88 3.41
N ASP A 203 9.91 8.51 4.51
CA ASP A 203 10.76 7.87 5.51
C ASP A 203 10.07 6.71 6.22
N ASP A 204 8.74 6.59 6.16
CA ASP A 204 7.97 5.46 6.70
C ASP A 204 8.21 4.12 5.98
N GLY A 205 9.03 4.08 4.92
CA GLY A 205 9.29 2.89 4.12
C GLY A 205 10.77 2.65 3.81
N GLY A 206 11.56 2.17 4.77
CA GLY A 206 12.92 1.73 4.45
C GLY A 206 13.80 1.31 5.63
N SER A 207 13.61 0.10 6.15
CA SER A 207 14.66 -0.85 6.59
C SER A 207 14.06 -2.04 7.36
N GLY A 208 14.38 -3.26 6.92
CA GLY A 208 14.07 -4.53 7.60
C GLY A 208 13.31 -5.48 6.67
N GLY A 209 13.88 -6.57 6.13
CA GLY A 209 14.87 -7.42 6.78
C GLY A 209 14.24 -7.92 8.08
N ILE A 210 13.69 -9.14 8.04
CA ILE A 210 13.26 -9.97 9.18
C ILE A 210 13.14 -9.18 10.49
N GLY A 211 11.95 -8.66 10.81
CA GLY A 211 11.72 -8.08 12.13
C GLY A 211 10.67 -6.99 12.16
N GLU A 212 9.54 -7.33 12.75
CA GLU A 212 8.50 -6.44 13.27
C GLU A 212 8.98 -5.47 14.37
N ILE A 213 10.31 -5.34 14.58
CA ILE A 213 10.91 -4.93 15.86
C ILE A 213 11.30 -3.45 15.90
N CYS A 214 11.52 -2.79 14.76
CA CYS A 214 11.94 -1.38 14.75
C CYS A 214 11.04 -0.44 13.95
N ARG A 215 9.95 -0.02 14.60
CA ARG A 215 9.11 1.10 14.17
C ARG A 215 8.82 1.99 15.37
N ASP A 216 8.44 3.22 15.09
CA ASP A 216 7.82 4.07 16.10
C ASP A 216 6.40 3.55 16.36
N LYS A 217 6.06 3.34 17.64
CA LYS A 217 4.70 3.05 18.10
C LYS A 217 3.88 4.33 18.25
N CYS A 218 4.54 5.44 18.62
CA CYS A 218 3.91 6.75 18.74
C CYS A 218 3.80 7.46 17.39
N SER A 219 3.00 8.53 17.32
CA SER A 219 2.92 9.36 16.12
C SER A 219 4.27 9.97 15.78
N TYR A 220 4.54 10.13 14.48
CA TYR A 220 5.76 10.79 14.01
C TYR A 220 5.95 12.17 14.64
N SER A 221 4.89 12.97 14.76
CA SER A 221 4.96 14.31 15.37
C SER A 221 5.43 14.26 16.83
N LYS A 222 4.93 13.30 17.63
CA LYS A 222 5.36 13.10 19.00
C LYS A 222 6.82 12.64 19.05
N CYS A 223 7.18 11.63 18.27
CA CYS A 223 8.54 11.10 18.26
C CYS A 223 9.58 12.11 17.77
N LYS A 224 9.22 12.94 16.78
CA LYS A 224 10.05 14.03 16.28
C LYS A 224 10.28 15.08 17.36
N TYR A 225 9.22 15.51 18.05
CA TYR A 225 9.34 16.46 19.16
C TYR A 225 10.25 15.92 20.26
N GLU A 226 10.07 14.67 20.69
CA GLU A 226 10.92 14.05 21.71
C GLU A 226 12.39 13.95 21.26
N HIS A 227 12.63 13.68 19.99
CA HIS A 227 13.98 13.65 19.42
C HIS A 227 14.64 15.02 19.42
N GLU A 228 13.93 16.05 18.96
CA GLU A 228 14.42 17.44 18.93
C GLU A 228 14.67 17.98 20.34
N CYS A 229 13.86 17.58 21.33
CA CYS A 229 14.08 17.90 22.74
C CYS A 229 15.18 17.04 23.42
N GLY A 230 15.85 16.14 22.69
CA GLY A 230 16.91 15.29 23.25
C GLY A 230 16.43 14.24 24.25
N ASN A 231 15.15 13.89 24.24
CA ASN A 231 14.53 12.96 25.19
C ASN A 231 14.65 11.49 24.80
N CYS A 232 15.31 11.17 23.68
CA CYS A 232 15.43 9.80 23.18
C CYS A 232 16.15 8.83 24.13
N TRP A 233 16.84 9.30 25.16
CA TRP A 233 17.41 8.46 26.21
C TRP A 233 16.37 7.96 27.22
N LYS A 234 15.17 8.57 27.30
CA LYS A 234 14.11 8.15 28.22
C LYS A 234 13.53 6.78 27.81
N PRO A 235 13.37 5.81 28.72
CA PRO A 235 12.91 4.45 28.38
C PRO A 235 11.58 4.39 27.61
N GLU A 236 10.61 5.22 27.99
CA GLU A 236 9.30 5.29 27.33
C GLU A 236 9.40 5.79 25.88
N VAL A 237 10.28 6.77 25.64
CA VAL A 237 10.56 7.30 24.30
C VAL A 237 11.32 6.24 23.50
N GLN A 238 12.29 5.55 24.09
CA GLN A 238 13.00 4.46 23.41
C GLN A 238 12.05 3.34 22.95
N SER A 239 11.08 2.95 23.77
CA SER A 239 10.11 1.90 23.42
C SER A 239 9.14 2.32 22.31
N ASN A 240 8.77 3.60 22.30
CA ASN A 240 7.72 4.12 21.42
C ASN A 240 8.23 4.84 20.17
N CYS A 241 9.49 5.25 20.14
CA CYS A 241 10.08 6.08 19.09
C CYS A 241 11.41 5.50 18.60
N LYS A 242 11.51 4.16 18.55
CA LYS A 242 12.74 3.44 18.18
C LYS A 242 13.37 3.92 16.90
N LYS A 243 12.58 4.14 15.86
CA LYS A 243 13.08 4.53 14.55
C LYS A 243 13.51 5.99 14.55
N THR A 244 12.65 6.90 15.03
CA THR A 244 12.99 8.33 15.10
C THR A 244 14.21 8.58 15.98
N CYS A 245 14.34 7.83 17.08
CA CYS A 245 15.51 7.89 17.96
C CYS A 245 16.72 7.09 17.47
N GLY A 246 16.71 6.59 16.23
CA GLY A 246 17.83 5.88 15.60
C GLY A 246 18.22 4.58 16.30
N LEU A 247 17.31 3.93 17.02
CA LEU A 247 17.50 2.68 17.77
C LEU A 247 17.40 1.41 16.89
N CYS A 248 17.12 1.55 15.60
CA CYS A 248 17.01 0.39 14.70
C CYS A 248 18.33 -0.30 14.36
N LYS A 249 19.45 0.33 14.66
CA LYS A 249 20.79 -0.23 14.42
C LYS A 249 21.64 0.03 15.66
N CYS A 250 22.42 -0.96 16.05
CA CYS A 250 23.42 -0.77 17.08
C CYS A 250 24.59 0.05 16.52
N ARG A 251 24.60 1.35 16.82
CA ARG A 251 25.72 2.26 16.54
C ARG A 251 25.75 3.36 17.58
N ASP A 252 26.92 3.87 17.93
CA ASP A 252 26.98 5.07 18.75
C ASP A 252 26.38 6.26 17.98
N ILE A 253 25.74 7.14 18.73
CA ILE A 253 25.16 8.36 18.21
C ILE A 253 26.14 9.52 18.40
N TRP A 254 26.88 9.52 19.51
CA TRP A 254 28.07 10.36 19.64
C TRP A 254 29.26 9.78 18.91
N ASN A 255 30.25 10.63 18.63
CA ASN A 255 31.48 10.20 17.98
C ASN A 255 32.29 9.23 18.86
N SER A 256 33.11 8.42 18.20
CA SER A 256 33.89 7.34 18.82
C SER A 256 34.85 7.83 19.91
N TRP A 257 35.49 8.99 19.72
CA TRP A 257 36.39 9.58 20.70
C TRP A 257 35.65 9.91 22.01
N LYS A 258 34.52 10.61 21.90
CA LYS A 258 33.69 10.98 23.05
C LYS A 258 33.20 9.74 23.80
N CYS A 259 32.68 8.75 23.07
CA CYS A 259 32.20 7.51 23.69
C CYS A 259 33.31 6.68 24.34
N SER A 260 34.49 6.63 23.72
CA SER A 260 35.66 5.95 24.32
C SER A 260 36.10 6.64 25.60
N ASN A 261 36.11 7.97 25.63
CA ASN A 261 36.43 8.74 26.83
C ASN A 261 35.43 8.43 27.97
N TYR A 262 34.13 8.49 27.71
CA TYR A 262 33.12 8.17 28.73
C TYR A 262 33.19 6.73 29.24
N LYS A 263 33.51 5.77 28.35
CA LYS A 263 33.72 4.38 28.74
C LYS A 263 34.92 4.23 29.67
N ASN A 264 36.04 4.87 29.37
CA ASN A 264 37.26 4.78 30.18
C ASN A 264 37.07 5.38 31.59
N HIS A 265 36.18 6.35 31.74
CA HIS A 265 35.81 6.92 33.04
C HIS A 265 34.66 6.18 33.74
N GLY A 266 34.23 5.01 33.24
CA GLY A 266 33.24 4.16 33.89
C GLY A 266 31.77 4.59 33.74
N TYR A 267 31.48 5.61 32.93
CA TYR A 267 30.12 6.15 32.81
C TYR A 267 29.12 5.21 32.11
N CYS A 268 29.59 4.20 31.37
CA CYS A 268 28.73 3.20 30.75
C CYS A 268 27.84 2.45 31.76
N ASN A 269 28.23 2.37 33.04
CA ASN A 269 27.44 1.67 34.07
C ASN A 269 26.57 2.62 34.89
N GLN A 270 26.90 3.92 34.91
CA GLN A 270 26.34 4.88 35.86
C GLN A 270 25.41 5.92 35.21
N ASN A 271 25.49 6.14 33.90
CA ASN A 271 24.78 7.21 33.22
C ASN A 271 23.97 6.68 32.03
N ASP A 272 22.64 6.77 32.13
CA ASP A 272 21.72 6.24 31.11
C ASP A 272 21.76 7.02 29.79
N GLN A 273 22.11 8.31 29.83
CA GLN A 273 22.37 9.05 28.60
C GLN A 273 23.62 8.52 27.91
N VAL A 274 24.70 8.26 28.66
CA VAL A 274 25.92 7.66 28.10
C VAL A 274 25.61 6.27 27.53
N LYS A 275 24.83 5.44 28.25
CA LYS A 275 24.38 4.14 27.73
C LYS A 275 23.60 4.27 26.42
N TYR A 276 22.76 5.29 26.28
CA TYR A 276 22.00 5.56 25.06
C TYR A 276 22.89 6.07 23.91
N TRP A 277 23.62 7.17 24.13
CA TRP A 277 24.42 7.82 23.08
C TRP A 277 25.65 7.00 22.66
N CYS A 278 26.17 6.16 23.56
CA CYS A 278 27.36 5.34 23.37
C CYS A 278 27.06 3.83 23.47
N ARG A 279 25.85 3.42 23.12
CA ARG A 279 25.35 2.04 23.25
C ARG A 279 26.20 0.96 22.58
N SER A 280 26.86 1.24 21.46
CA SER A 280 27.75 0.27 20.80
C SER A 280 29.06 0.17 21.59
N THR A 281 29.67 1.31 21.92
CA THR A 281 30.90 1.37 22.74
C THR A 281 30.71 0.76 24.13
N CYS A 282 29.55 1.00 24.76
CA CYS A 282 29.15 0.49 26.07
C CYS A 282 28.55 -0.93 26.04
N LYS A 283 28.44 -1.56 24.86
CA LYS A 283 27.83 -2.89 24.68
C LYS A 283 26.39 -3.01 25.23
N CYS A 284 25.63 -1.92 25.15
CA CYS A 284 24.23 -1.85 25.60
C CYS A 284 23.21 -2.27 24.53
N CYS A 285 23.68 -2.70 23.34
CA CYS A 285 22.82 -3.30 22.34
C CYS A 285 22.64 -4.79 22.66
N GLY A 286 21.47 -5.18 23.15
CA GLY A 286 21.09 -6.61 23.19
C GLY A 286 20.89 -7.16 21.78
N ASN A 287 21.23 -8.45 21.59
CA ASN A 287 20.89 -9.21 20.38
C ASN A 287 19.37 -9.31 20.17
#